data_AF-A0A086KDG8-F1
#
_entry.id   AF-A0A086KDG8-F1
#
_cell.length_a   1.000
_cell.length_b   1.000
_cell.length_c   1.000
_cell.angle_alpha   90.00
_cell.angle_beta   90.00
_cell.angle_gamma   90.00
#
_symmetry.space_group_name_H-M   'P 1'
#
loop_
_entity.id
_entity.type
_entity.pdbx_description
1 polymer ?
#
loop_
_entity_poly.entity_id
_entity_poly.type
_entity_poly.pdbx_seq_one_letter_code
_entity_poly.pdbx_strand_id
1 'polypeptide(L)'
;MSILRHDSHPIVEDAEGAYLTFDPSCRGTIVLTWSKKAIPDAFIYFNPRKPVPNFKYTGNGGRMQLSTNVQLDPPRYFQGICAFLKTLKQFDGELTVISQNQGPKPITVVLHVAGTNAVVKCERGVAYDLSKVDVVGVIPVDCSEFDCKTLSPVLFREKADRVGAGLTVL
;
A
#
# COMPACT_ATOMS: atom_id res chain seq x y z
N MET A 1 -2.88 -17.45 14.57
CA MET A 1 -3.21 -17.36 13.12
C MET A 1 -2.48 -16.17 12.55
N SER A 2 -1.52 -16.40 11.67
CA SER A 2 -0.58 -15.39 11.15
C SER A 2 -1.24 -14.52 10.08
N ILE A 3 -0.90 -13.22 10.03
CA ILE A 3 -1.25 -12.33 8.90
C ILE A 3 -0.30 -12.53 7.70
N LEU A 4 0.78 -13.30 7.90
CA LEU A 4 1.75 -13.70 6.88
C LEU A 4 1.28 -14.96 6.17
N ARG A 5 1.14 -14.90 4.84
CA ARG A 5 0.98 -16.11 4.02
C ARG A 5 2.36 -16.66 3.66
N HIS A 6 2.66 -17.85 4.16
CA HIS A 6 3.93 -18.53 3.95
C HIS A 6 4.07 -19.10 2.52
N ASP A 7 3.00 -19.08 1.73
CA ASP A 7 2.96 -19.54 0.33
C ASP A 7 3.10 -18.37 -0.68
N SER A 8 3.68 -17.25 -0.24
CA SER A 8 3.86 -16.08 -1.11
C SER A 8 4.95 -16.34 -2.15
N HIS A 9 4.57 -16.29 -3.42
CA HIS A 9 5.47 -16.40 -4.56
C HIS A 9 5.76 -15.00 -5.11
N PRO A 10 6.94 -14.73 -5.70
CA PRO A 10 7.20 -13.49 -6.41
C PRO A 10 6.12 -13.26 -7.48
N ILE A 11 5.76 -12.00 -7.70
CA ILE A 11 4.71 -11.61 -8.65
C ILE A 11 5.11 -12.12 -10.04
N VAL A 12 4.31 -13.07 -10.54
CA VAL A 12 4.48 -13.65 -11.87
C VAL A 12 4.09 -12.60 -12.92
N GLU A 13 4.72 -12.62 -14.10
CA GLU A 13 4.48 -11.64 -15.16
C GLU A 13 2.99 -11.51 -15.57
N ASP A 14 2.18 -12.53 -15.30
CA ASP A 14 0.73 -12.57 -15.56
C ASP A 14 -0.15 -12.36 -14.32
N ALA A 15 0.36 -11.72 -13.26
CA ALA A 15 -0.45 -11.44 -12.08
C ALA A 15 -1.51 -10.35 -12.39
N GLU A 16 -2.78 -10.74 -12.33
CA GLU A 16 -3.89 -9.78 -12.38
C GLU A 16 -4.03 -9.06 -11.03
N GLY A 17 -4.31 -7.76 -11.06
CA GLY A 17 -4.65 -7.00 -9.86
C GLY A 17 -4.41 -5.50 -10.01
N ALA A 18 -4.22 -4.84 -8.87
CA ALA A 18 -3.95 -3.41 -8.82
C ALA A 18 -2.49 -3.15 -8.45
N TYR A 19 -1.87 -2.27 -9.22
CA TYR A 19 -0.46 -1.91 -9.10
C TYR A 19 -0.33 -0.43 -8.78
N LEU A 20 0.53 -0.11 -7.83
CA LEU A 20 0.87 1.26 -7.46
C LEU A 20 2.20 1.65 -8.09
N THR A 21 2.16 2.70 -8.90
CA THR A 21 3.32 3.28 -9.58
C THR A 21 3.42 4.77 -9.27
N PHE A 22 4.61 5.32 -9.49
CA PHE A 22 4.88 6.74 -9.40
C PHE A 22 5.20 7.27 -10.79
N ASP A 23 4.44 8.27 -11.23
CA ASP A 23 4.69 8.98 -12.48
C ASP A 23 5.43 10.29 -12.14
N PRO A 24 6.71 10.47 -12.52
CA PRO A 24 7.46 11.68 -12.21
C PRO A 24 6.99 12.91 -13.00
N SER A 25 6.16 12.71 -14.02
CA SER A 25 5.60 13.80 -14.84
C SER A 25 4.75 14.74 -13.99
N CYS A 26 4.60 15.99 -14.45
CA CYS A 26 3.71 16.97 -13.82
C CYS A 26 3.91 17.11 -12.30
N ARG A 27 5.17 17.12 -11.84
CA ARG A 27 5.55 17.26 -10.43
C ARG A 27 5.13 16.06 -9.55
N GLY A 28 5.11 14.87 -10.15
CA GLY A 28 4.88 13.62 -9.45
C GLY A 28 3.40 13.29 -9.24
N THR A 29 3.02 12.05 -9.56
CA THR A 29 1.68 11.52 -9.35
C THR A 29 1.72 10.08 -8.87
N ILE A 30 0.93 9.77 -7.84
CA ILE A 30 0.65 8.39 -7.42
C ILE A 30 -0.45 7.81 -8.31
N VAL A 31 -0.16 6.71 -8.99
CA VAL A 31 -1.07 6.09 -9.96
C VAL A 31 -1.39 4.67 -9.53
N LEU A 32 -2.67 4.39 -9.36
CA LEU A 32 -3.19 3.03 -9.31
C LEU A 32 -3.48 2.58 -10.73
N THR A 33 -2.98 1.41 -11.11
CA THR A 33 -3.32 0.80 -12.40
C THR A 33 -3.87 -0.61 -12.18
N TRP A 34 -5.10 -0.84 -12.64
CA TRP A 34 -5.65 -2.20 -12.74
C TRP A 34 -5.11 -2.84 -14.01
N SER A 35 -4.47 -4.00 -13.87
CA SER A 35 -3.88 -4.72 -15.00
C SER A 35 -4.07 -6.21 -14.85
N LYS A 36 -4.17 -6.90 -15.99
CA LYS A 36 -4.15 -8.37 -16.07
C LYS A 36 -2.75 -8.97 -16.14
N LYS A 37 -1.74 -8.10 -16.14
CA LYS A 37 -0.31 -8.42 -16.22
C LYS A 37 0.47 -7.57 -15.23
N ALA A 38 1.64 -8.04 -14.84
CA ALA A 38 2.57 -7.28 -14.02
C ALA A 38 2.92 -5.93 -14.68
N ILE A 39 3.01 -4.88 -13.88
CA ILE A 39 3.40 -3.55 -14.34
C ILE A 39 4.84 -3.26 -13.89
N PRO A 40 5.73 -2.85 -14.81
CA PRO A 40 7.07 -2.40 -14.47
C PRO A 40 7.06 -1.26 -13.46
N ASP A 41 8.07 -1.21 -12.60
CA ASP A 41 8.28 -0.13 -11.61
C ASP A 41 7.16 0.05 -10.57
N ALA A 42 6.22 -0.91 -10.50
CA ALA A 42 5.26 -0.97 -9.41
C ALA A 42 6.00 -1.27 -8.11
N PHE A 43 5.63 -0.54 -7.05
CA PHE A 43 6.25 -0.70 -5.72
C PHE A 43 5.31 -1.31 -4.69
N ILE A 44 4.00 -1.24 -4.93
CA ILE A 44 2.99 -1.98 -4.17
C ILE A 44 2.02 -2.65 -5.15
N TYR A 45 1.64 -3.88 -4.87
CA TYR A 45 0.61 -4.64 -5.57
C TYR A 45 -0.45 -5.10 -4.57
N PHE A 46 -1.69 -5.24 -5.04
CA PHE A 46 -2.63 -6.12 -4.37
C PHE A 46 -3.41 -7.00 -5.33
N ASN A 47 -3.63 -8.24 -4.89
CA ASN A 47 -4.52 -9.19 -5.53
C ASN A 47 -5.94 -9.02 -4.95
N PRO A 48 -6.94 -8.59 -5.73
CA PRO A 48 -8.32 -8.46 -5.25
C PRO A 48 -8.95 -9.83 -5.02
N ARG A 49 -9.66 -10.03 -3.90
CA ARG A 49 -10.52 -11.22 -3.72
C ARG A 49 -11.92 -11.02 -4.27
N LYS A 50 -12.39 -9.78 -4.30
CA LYS A 50 -13.68 -9.42 -4.91
C LYS A 50 -13.54 -9.25 -6.41
N PRO A 51 -14.56 -9.65 -7.21
CA PRO A 51 -14.58 -9.40 -8.64
C PRO A 51 -14.37 -7.93 -8.97
N VAL A 52 -13.42 -7.66 -9.88
CA VAL A 52 -13.14 -6.31 -10.37
C VAL A 52 -13.93 -6.07 -11.65
N PRO A 53 -14.75 -5.01 -11.74
CA PRO A 53 -15.47 -4.70 -12.97
C PRO A 53 -14.53 -4.47 -14.17
N ASN A 54 -14.86 -5.03 -15.33
CA ASN A 54 -14.03 -4.94 -16.54
C ASN A 54 -13.66 -3.49 -16.93
N PHE A 55 -14.55 -2.52 -16.70
CA PHE A 55 -14.28 -1.12 -17.03
C PHE A 55 -13.09 -0.54 -16.26
N LYS A 56 -12.74 -1.10 -15.09
CA LYS A 56 -11.56 -0.68 -14.33
C LYS A 56 -10.26 -1.04 -15.01
N TYR A 57 -10.23 -2.08 -15.85
CA TYR A 57 -9.06 -2.47 -16.63
C TYR A 57 -8.97 -1.74 -17.98
N THR A 58 -10.11 -1.36 -18.56
CA THR A 58 -10.15 -0.77 -19.92
C THR A 58 -10.24 0.75 -19.91
N GLY A 59 -10.90 1.34 -18.90
CA GLY A 59 -11.04 2.78 -18.76
C GLY A 59 -9.69 3.45 -18.52
N ASN A 60 -9.30 4.40 -19.39
CA ASN A 60 -8.01 5.09 -19.33
C ASN A 60 -6.79 4.14 -19.24
N GLY A 61 -6.88 2.97 -19.90
CA GLY A 61 -5.84 1.94 -19.81
C GLY A 61 -5.67 1.34 -18.41
N GLY A 62 -6.72 1.39 -17.59
CA GLY A 62 -6.75 0.91 -16.21
C GLY A 62 -6.13 1.87 -15.20
N ARG A 63 -5.65 3.04 -15.64
CA ARG A 63 -4.93 4.02 -14.81
C ARG A 63 -5.88 4.99 -14.11
N MET A 64 -5.66 5.17 -12.82
CA MET A 64 -6.33 6.13 -11.96
C MET A 64 -5.29 6.94 -11.16
N GLN A 65 -5.32 8.26 -11.30
CA GLN A 65 -4.48 9.15 -10.49
C GLN A 65 -5.08 9.27 -9.08
N LEU A 66 -4.32 8.89 -8.07
CA LEU A 66 -4.74 8.94 -6.67
C LEU A 66 -4.33 10.23 -5.98
N SER A 67 -3.17 10.78 -6.34
CA SER A 67 -2.64 12.02 -5.76
C SER A 67 -1.64 12.65 -6.72
N THR A 68 -1.76 13.95 -6.99
CA THR A 68 -0.92 14.71 -7.94
C THR A 68 -0.12 15.79 -7.22
N ASN A 69 0.94 16.30 -7.88
CA ASN A 69 1.87 17.30 -7.34
C ASN A 69 2.61 16.84 -6.07
N VAL A 70 2.83 15.54 -5.93
CA VAL A 70 3.36 14.94 -4.69
C VAL A 70 4.85 15.26 -4.45
N GLN A 71 5.57 15.77 -5.46
CA GLN A 71 6.93 16.29 -5.26
C GLN A 71 6.95 17.67 -4.58
N LEU A 72 5.86 18.46 -4.70
CA LEU A 72 5.76 19.76 -4.03
C LEU A 72 5.20 19.65 -2.61
N ASP A 73 4.42 18.60 -2.35
CA ASP A 73 3.70 18.39 -1.09
C ASP A 73 3.97 16.96 -0.60
N PRO A 74 5.07 16.74 0.17
CA PRO A 74 5.45 15.42 0.64
C PRO A 74 4.35 14.67 1.41
N PRO A 75 3.52 15.30 2.26
CA PRO A 75 2.35 14.65 2.85
C PRO A 75 1.39 14.00 1.82
N ARG A 76 1.14 14.65 0.68
CA ARG A 76 0.28 14.10 -0.39
C ARG A 76 0.82 12.81 -1.00
N TYR A 77 2.13 12.62 -0.95
CA TYR A 77 2.76 11.39 -1.41
C TYR A 77 2.28 10.20 -0.57
N PHE A 78 2.41 10.28 0.75
CA PHE A 78 1.98 9.24 1.67
C PHE A 78 0.45 9.06 1.66
N GLN A 79 -0.30 10.15 1.59
CA GLN A 79 -1.77 10.10 1.49
C GLN A 79 -2.24 9.41 0.20
N GLY A 80 -1.56 9.62 -0.92
CA GLY A 80 -1.85 8.94 -2.18
C GLY A 80 -1.65 7.42 -2.08
N ILE A 81 -0.62 6.99 -1.36
CA ILE A 81 -0.40 5.56 -1.09
C ILE A 81 -1.48 5.02 -0.14
N CYS A 82 -1.90 5.78 0.88
CA CYS A 82 -3.06 5.41 1.70
C CYS A 82 -4.34 5.27 0.86
N ALA A 83 -4.58 6.12 -0.14
CA ALA A 83 -5.73 5.98 -1.04
C ALA A 83 -5.70 4.65 -1.83
N PHE A 84 -4.51 4.18 -2.20
CA PHE A 84 -4.33 2.85 -2.79
C PHE A 84 -4.71 1.73 -1.81
N LEU A 85 -4.23 1.81 -0.56
CA LEU A 85 -4.54 0.84 0.50
C LEU A 85 -6.03 0.84 0.90
N LYS A 86 -6.68 2.00 0.81
CA LYS A 86 -8.14 2.10 0.95
C LYS A 86 -8.86 1.33 -0.14
N THR A 87 -8.36 1.40 -1.37
CA THR A 87 -8.91 0.63 -2.50
C THR A 87 -8.69 -0.88 -2.30
N LEU A 88 -7.51 -1.28 -1.84
CA LEU A 88 -7.22 -2.67 -1.47
C LEU A 88 -8.28 -3.24 -0.52
N LYS A 89 -8.60 -2.51 0.55
CA LYS A 89 -9.63 -2.92 1.51
C LYS A 89 -11.02 -3.05 0.91
N GLN A 90 -11.42 -2.16 0.02
CA GLN A 90 -12.71 -2.24 -0.66
C GLN A 90 -12.87 -3.56 -1.43
N PHE A 91 -11.76 -4.06 -2.01
CA PHE A 91 -11.72 -5.30 -2.80
C PHE A 91 -11.31 -6.54 -1.99
N ASP A 92 -11.18 -6.41 -0.66
CA ASP A 92 -10.67 -7.47 0.23
C ASP A 92 -9.35 -8.07 -0.30
N GLY A 93 -8.46 -7.19 -0.76
CA GLY A 93 -7.23 -7.59 -1.42
C GLY A 93 -6.10 -7.99 -0.47
N GLU A 94 -5.12 -8.71 -1.01
CA GLU A 94 -3.88 -9.07 -0.30
C GLU A 94 -2.77 -8.10 -0.69
N LEU A 95 -2.15 -7.46 0.30
CA LEU A 95 -1.08 -6.47 0.08
C LEU A 95 0.25 -7.14 -0.16
N THR A 96 0.97 -6.74 -1.20
CA THR A 96 2.38 -7.13 -1.41
C THR A 96 3.21 -5.88 -1.70
N VAL A 97 4.29 -5.67 -0.94
CA VAL A 97 5.30 -4.66 -1.26
C VAL A 97 6.30 -5.30 -2.23
N ILE A 98 6.43 -4.77 -3.45
CA ILE A 98 7.19 -5.42 -4.52
C ILE A 98 8.65 -4.97 -4.47
N SER A 99 8.85 -3.66 -4.45
CA SER A 99 10.12 -3.00 -4.67
C SER A 99 10.15 -1.69 -3.89
N GLN A 100 11.28 -1.00 -3.90
CA GLN A 100 11.29 0.39 -3.46
C GLN A 100 10.68 1.26 -4.55
N ASN A 101 9.87 2.23 -4.12
CA ASN A 101 9.32 3.20 -5.05
C ASN A 101 10.44 3.99 -5.73
N GLN A 102 10.20 4.41 -6.98
CA GLN A 102 10.96 5.47 -7.63
C GLN A 102 10.42 6.88 -7.27
N GLY A 103 9.64 6.95 -6.19
CA GLY A 103 9.00 8.18 -5.73
C GLY A 103 9.97 9.12 -5.02
N PRO A 104 9.46 10.26 -4.50
CA PRO A 104 10.29 11.25 -3.83
C PRO A 104 11.01 10.72 -2.59
N LYS A 105 10.45 9.69 -1.93
CA LYS A 105 11.03 9.06 -0.75
C LYS A 105 10.73 7.56 -0.70
N PRO A 106 11.72 6.71 -0.39
CA PRO A 106 11.52 5.31 -0.04
C PRO A 106 10.50 5.14 1.10
N ILE A 107 9.60 4.17 0.97
CA ILE A 107 8.53 3.92 1.96
C ILE A 107 8.57 2.49 2.50
N THR A 108 7.99 2.33 3.67
CA THR A 108 7.53 1.04 4.20
C THR A 108 6.07 1.14 4.63
N VAL A 109 5.35 0.02 4.56
CA VAL A 109 3.99 -0.09 5.06
C VAL A 109 4.04 -0.78 6.41
N VAL A 110 3.38 -0.20 7.40
CA VAL A 110 3.25 -0.76 8.74
C VAL A 110 1.78 -1.05 9.04
N LEU A 111 1.52 -2.20 9.64
CA LEU A 111 0.18 -2.70 9.95
C LEU A 111 0.01 -2.78 11.46
N HIS A 112 -1.12 -2.29 11.96
CA HIS A 112 -1.58 -2.54 13.30
C HIS A 112 -2.62 -3.67 13.27
N VAL A 113 -2.44 -4.69 14.11
CA VAL A 113 -3.33 -5.85 14.16
C VAL A 113 -4.36 -5.68 15.28
N ALA A 114 -5.63 -5.60 14.89
CA ALA A 114 -6.76 -5.48 15.79
C ALA A 114 -6.78 -6.60 16.83
N GLY A 115 -7.11 -6.27 18.08
CA GLY A 115 -7.22 -7.20 19.20
C GLY A 115 -5.90 -7.65 19.84
N THR A 116 -4.76 -7.54 19.13
CA THR A 116 -3.43 -7.87 19.69
C THR A 116 -2.53 -6.65 19.88
N ASN A 117 -2.88 -5.52 19.26
CA ASN A 117 -2.05 -4.32 19.17
C ASN A 117 -0.69 -4.57 18.52
N ALA A 118 -0.51 -5.70 17.81
CA ALA A 118 0.76 -6.04 17.20
C ALA A 118 1.07 -5.07 16.05
N VAL A 119 2.33 -4.66 15.98
CA VAL A 119 2.86 -3.83 14.89
C VAL A 119 3.66 -4.73 13.95
N VAL A 120 3.30 -4.72 12.67
CA VAL A 120 3.98 -5.53 11.65
C VAL A 120 4.46 -4.62 10.54
N LYS A 121 5.76 -4.60 10.30
CA LYS A 121 6.36 -3.95 9.12
C LYS A 121 6.26 -4.91 7.93
N CYS A 122 5.71 -4.44 6.82
CA CYS A 122 5.60 -5.24 5.60
C CYS A 122 6.98 -5.45 4.97
N GLU A 123 7.33 -6.71 4.75
CA GLU A 123 8.52 -7.13 4.03
C GLU A 123 8.26 -7.17 2.53
N ARG A 124 9.34 -7.07 1.75
CA ARG A 124 9.25 -7.12 0.28
C ARG A 124 9.00 -8.55 -0.18
N GLY A 125 8.15 -8.71 -1.18
CA GLY A 125 7.80 -10.01 -1.76
C GLY A 125 6.85 -10.86 -0.90
N VAL A 126 6.45 -10.36 0.28
CA VAL A 126 5.55 -11.08 1.18
C VAL A 126 4.13 -10.54 1.04
N ALA A 127 3.17 -11.45 0.92
CA ALA A 127 1.76 -11.12 0.86
C ALA A 127 1.14 -11.06 2.28
N TYR A 128 0.43 -9.97 2.56
CA TYR A 128 -0.23 -9.70 3.83
C TYR A 128 -1.74 -9.64 3.65
N ASP A 129 -2.45 -10.37 4.50
CA ASP A 129 -3.91 -10.27 4.63
C ASP A 129 -4.28 -9.16 5.61
N LEU A 130 -5.08 -8.19 5.16
CA LEU A 130 -5.46 -7.07 6.00
C LEU A 130 -6.80 -7.28 6.74
N SER A 131 -7.44 -8.44 6.66
CA SER A 131 -8.73 -8.71 7.34
C SER A 131 -8.75 -8.42 8.86
N LYS A 132 -7.59 -8.55 9.53
CA LYS A 132 -7.42 -8.26 10.97
C LYS A 132 -6.67 -6.96 11.25
N VAL A 133 -6.46 -6.14 10.24
CA VAL A 133 -5.76 -4.86 10.35
C VAL A 133 -6.80 -3.75 10.42
N ASP A 134 -6.75 -2.95 11.47
CA ASP A 134 -7.61 -1.79 11.76
C ASP A 134 -6.93 -0.45 11.46
N VAL A 135 -5.59 -0.38 11.53
CA VAL A 135 -4.82 0.80 11.14
C VAL A 135 -3.61 0.41 10.28
N VAL A 136 -3.39 1.16 9.21
CA VAL A 136 -2.21 1.05 8.35
C VAL A 136 -1.45 2.37 8.38
N GLY A 137 -0.12 2.31 8.40
CA GLY A 137 0.75 3.47 8.23
C GLY A 137 1.59 3.32 6.97
N VAL A 138 1.77 4.42 6.25
CA VAL A 138 2.76 4.53 5.18
C VAL A 138 3.78 5.55 5.65
N ILE A 139 5.01 5.09 5.87
CA ILE A 139 6.06 5.87 6.53
C ILE A 139 7.37 5.77 5.74
N PRO A 140 8.31 6.72 5.94
CA PRO A 140 9.67 6.59 5.42
C PRO A 140 10.34 5.29 5.87
N VAL A 141 11.13 4.66 4.98
CA VAL A 141 11.80 3.37 5.27
C VAL A 141 12.79 3.44 6.44
N ASP A 142 13.37 4.61 6.69
CA ASP A 142 14.34 4.92 7.74
C ASP A 142 13.67 5.26 9.09
N CYS A 143 12.34 5.20 9.17
CA CYS A 143 11.60 5.50 10.39
C CYS A 143 11.66 4.34 11.41
N SER A 144 12.27 4.62 12.57
CA SER A 144 12.39 3.70 13.70
C SER A 144 11.24 3.80 14.72
N GLU A 145 10.29 4.72 14.53
CA GLU A 145 9.19 4.94 15.50
C GLU A 145 8.26 3.73 15.72
N PHE A 146 8.32 2.79 14.77
CA PHE A 146 7.55 1.55 14.71
C PHE A 146 8.44 0.31 14.95
N ASP A 147 9.65 0.47 15.49
CA ASP A 147 10.49 -0.63 15.97
C ASP A 147 10.01 -1.13 17.35
N CYS A 148 8.74 -1.50 17.42
CA CYS A 148 8.12 -2.04 18.60
C CYS A 148 7.23 -3.25 18.25
N LYS A 149 7.03 -4.14 19.22
CA LYS A 149 6.17 -5.32 19.02
C LYS A 149 4.69 -4.95 19.05
N THR A 150 4.33 -3.98 19.86
CA THR A 150 2.94 -3.58 20.09
C THR A 150 2.81 -2.08 20.27
N LEU A 151 1.68 -1.53 19.84
CA LEU A 151 1.35 -0.11 19.99
C LEU A 151 -0.17 0.03 20.04
N SER A 152 -0.74 0.93 20.84
CA SER A 152 -2.19 1.15 20.80
C SER A 152 -2.62 1.76 19.45
N PRO A 153 -3.85 1.50 18.97
CA PRO A 153 -4.29 1.98 17.65
C PRO A 153 -4.27 3.51 17.53
N VAL A 154 -4.60 4.22 18.63
CA VAL A 154 -4.57 5.69 18.69
C VAL A 154 -3.13 6.18 18.54
N LEU A 155 -2.20 5.64 19.33
CA LEU A 155 -0.80 6.06 19.28
C LEU A 155 -0.12 5.66 17.96
N PHE A 156 -0.50 4.50 17.41
CA PHE A 156 -0.06 4.06 16.08
C PHE A 156 -0.49 5.06 15.02
N ARG A 157 -1.76 5.46 15.03
CA ARG A 157 -2.33 6.43 14.10
C ARG A 157 -1.62 7.78 14.20
N GLU A 158 -1.47 8.31 15.41
CA GLU A 158 -0.80 9.58 15.67
C GLU A 158 0.65 9.59 15.18
N LYS A 159 1.41 8.53 15.49
CA LYS A 159 2.78 8.39 14.99
C LYS A 159 2.82 8.31 13.47
N ALA A 160 1.91 7.56 12.85
CA ALA A 160 1.89 7.37 11.40
C ALA A 160 1.59 8.69 10.69
N ASP A 161 0.62 9.48 11.18
CA ASP A 161 0.31 10.80 10.64
C ASP A 161 1.45 11.82 10.87
N ARG A 162 2.20 11.68 11.96
CA ARG A 162 3.35 12.56 12.24
C ARG A 162 4.50 12.37 11.25
N VAL A 163 4.85 11.12 10.93
CA VAL A 163 6.04 10.81 10.12
C VAL A 163 5.73 10.55 8.64
N GLY A 164 4.47 10.29 8.30
CA GLY A 164 4.02 9.94 6.95
C GLY A 164 2.52 10.10 6.83
N ALA A 165 1.78 9.01 6.67
CA ALA A 165 0.32 9.01 6.74
C ALA A 165 -0.22 7.73 7.40
N GLY A 166 -1.24 7.88 8.24
CA GLY A 166 -2.07 6.79 8.71
C GLY A 166 -3.32 6.60 7.86
N LEU A 167 -3.87 5.40 7.85
CA LEU A 167 -5.20 5.07 7.36
C LEU A 167 -5.89 4.11 8.33
N THR A 168 -7.03 4.52 8.88
CA THR A 168 -7.90 3.60 9.62
C THR A 168 -8.73 2.80 8.60
N VAL A 169 -8.72 1.48 8.77
CA VAL A 169 -9.31 0.50 7.86
C VAL A 169 -10.21 -0.43 8.66
N LEU A 170 -11.34 0.11 9.11
CA LEU A 170 -12.39 -0.64 9.82
C LEU A 170 -13.11 -1.64 8.90
#